data_AF-A0A953HTS5-F1
#
_entry.id   AF-A0A953HTS5-F1
#
_cell.length_a   1.000
_cell.length_b   1.000
_cell.length_c   1.000
_cell.angle_alpha   90.00
_cell.angle_beta   90.00
_cell.angle_gamma   90.00
#
_symmetry.space_group_name_H-M   'P 1'
#
loop_
_entity.id
_entity.type
_entity.pdbx_description
1 polymer ?
#
loop_
_entity_poly.entity_id
_entity_poly.type
_entity_poly.pdbx_seq_one_letter_code
_entity_poly.pdbx_strand_id
1 'polypeptide(L)'
;MSDVERDQWEESIGFVSFRTVFNESSEEFFELQSQDEYDQWLIEYDDILYMKGDEVKPRISQYFYQLISNRDGEFYVGTELAKVQEDKLIRIFDGDRSKIELATSADKPSKDLGIDIIKFPDSEVIATRSDIHGSCDLYTPKFWRYNDDKDRRVYLELSVVLLPENPYLPQVVNSAVEIHVFGYKKGLFGGFNKYKTNLAYDQVGFEMRNHDNLLFIRGDYADKEYNSKDLYGYITGLGTSFNINDPIYTPYFQKSKGRATSRAMIMNSPWLTMCCGYDPFDCPNPTDAPFDPF
;
A
#
# COMPACT_ATOMS: atom_id res chain seq x y z
N MET A 1 -7.26 5.73 -13.04
CA MET A 1 -6.15 6.56 -13.54
C MET A 1 -4.89 5.75 -13.40
N SER A 2 -4.24 5.44 -14.52
CA SER A 2 -2.93 4.81 -14.58
C SER A 2 -1.85 5.73 -14.00
N ASP A 3 -0.68 5.19 -13.68
CA ASP A 3 0.44 6.00 -13.20
C ASP A 3 0.87 7.08 -14.19
N VAL A 4 0.83 6.79 -15.50
CA VAL A 4 1.15 7.80 -16.54
C VAL A 4 0.17 8.96 -16.51
N GLU A 5 -1.13 8.68 -16.37
CA GLU A 5 -2.15 9.72 -16.25
C GLU A 5 -1.99 10.51 -14.95
N ARG A 6 -1.56 9.86 -13.85
CA ARG A 6 -1.27 10.52 -12.57
C ARG A 6 -0.05 11.45 -12.68
N ASP A 7 1.04 10.98 -13.29
CA ASP A 7 2.24 11.78 -13.53
C ASP A 7 1.89 13.04 -14.36
N GLN A 8 1.10 12.88 -15.42
CA GLN A 8 0.62 14.00 -16.26
C GLN A 8 -0.27 14.97 -15.48
N TRP A 9 -1.13 14.46 -14.60
CA TRP A 9 -1.97 15.30 -13.74
C TRP A 9 -1.13 16.12 -12.76
N GLU A 10 -0.16 15.49 -12.09
CA GLU A 10 0.78 16.15 -11.16
C GLU A 10 1.55 17.28 -11.86
N GLU A 11 2.13 16.98 -13.03
CA GLU A 11 2.84 17.96 -13.85
C GLU A 11 1.92 19.14 -14.24
N SER A 12 0.66 18.86 -14.61
CA SER A 12 -0.30 19.88 -15.05
C SER A 12 -0.66 20.90 -13.95
N ILE A 13 -0.52 20.52 -12.67
CA ILE A 13 -0.80 21.40 -11.53
C ILE A 13 0.48 21.87 -10.81
N GLY A 14 1.66 21.47 -11.28
CA GLY A 14 2.95 21.80 -10.66
C GLY A 14 3.13 21.18 -9.27
N PHE A 15 2.52 20.03 -9.04
CA PHE A 15 2.61 19.28 -7.78
C PHE A 15 3.58 18.11 -7.95
N VAL A 16 4.35 17.80 -6.92
CA VAL A 16 5.19 16.60 -6.86
C VAL A 16 4.79 15.83 -5.62
N SER A 17 4.16 14.68 -5.84
CA SER A 17 3.70 13.82 -4.74
C SER A 17 4.84 13.00 -4.13
N PHE A 18 4.62 12.49 -2.92
CA PHE A 18 5.50 11.51 -2.30
C PHE A 18 5.71 10.29 -3.22
N ARG A 19 4.65 9.83 -3.93
CA ARG A 19 4.75 8.75 -4.92
C ARG A 19 5.83 9.06 -5.94
N THR A 20 5.79 10.25 -6.52
CA THR A 20 6.70 10.66 -7.59
C THR A 20 8.14 10.64 -7.12
N VAL A 21 8.43 11.25 -5.97
CA VAL A 21 9.78 11.24 -5.40
C VAL A 21 10.26 9.81 -5.08
N PHE A 22 9.38 8.97 -4.53
CA PHE A 22 9.74 7.58 -4.23
C PHE A 22 10.01 6.77 -5.51
N ASN A 23 9.19 6.94 -6.55
CA ASN A 23 9.40 6.26 -7.83
C ASN A 23 10.71 6.72 -8.51
N GLU A 24 11.03 8.02 -8.47
CA GLU A 24 12.30 8.54 -8.97
C GLU A 24 13.49 7.91 -8.23
N SER A 25 13.44 7.83 -6.89
CA SER A 25 14.48 7.18 -6.10
C SER A 25 14.64 5.69 -6.45
N SER A 26 13.54 4.99 -6.75
CA SER A 26 13.57 3.59 -7.18
C SER A 26 14.20 3.41 -8.57
N GLU A 27 14.07 4.39 -9.47
CA GLU A 27 14.73 4.36 -10.77
C GLU A 27 16.25 4.56 -10.61
N GLU A 28 16.64 5.59 -9.85
CA GLU A 28 18.04 5.90 -9.55
C GLU A 28 18.77 4.72 -8.87
N PHE A 29 18.08 4.00 -7.98
CA PHE A 29 18.62 2.81 -7.31
C PHE A 29 19.24 1.77 -8.26
N PHE A 30 18.69 1.62 -9.47
CA PHE A 30 19.22 0.66 -10.45
C PHE A 30 20.32 1.22 -11.34
N GLU A 31 20.60 2.52 -11.24
CA GLU A 31 21.66 3.22 -11.95
C GLU A 31 22.96 3.29 -11.13
N LEU A 32 22.88 3.01 -9.82
CA LEU A 32 24.03 2.96 -8.92
C LEU A 32 25.09 1.94 -9.39
N GLN A 33 26.34 2.41 -9.50
CA GLN A 33 27.51 1.67 -9.98
C GLN A 33 28.56 1.42 -8.91
N SER A 34 28.41 1.96 -7.70
CA SER A 34 29.34 1.72 -6.58
C SER A 34 28.64 1.64 -5.21
N GLN A 35 29.34 1.06 -4.23
CA GLN A 35 28.88 1.04 -2.84
C GLN A 35 28.78 2.46 -2.26
N ASP A 36 29.70 3.35 -2.62
CA ASP A 36 29.68 4.75 -2.16
C ASP A 36 28.44 5.49 -2.69
N GLU A 37 28.06 5.26 -3.95
CA GLU A 37 26.81 5.80 -4.53
C GLU A 37 25.57 5.22 -3.83
N TYR A 38 25.58 3.94 -3.49
CA TYR A 38 24.49 3.30 -2.73
C TYR A 38 24.34 3.88 -1.32
N ASP A 39 25.46 4.09 -0.62
CA ASP A 39 25.44 4.68 0.72
C ASP A 39 24.99 6.14 0.68
N GLN A 40 25.39 6.90 -0.36
CA GLN A 40 24.90 8.26 -0.59
C GLN A 40 23.40 8.31 -0.89
N TRP A 41 22.92 7.41 -1.74
CA TRP A 41 21.50 7.28 -2.07
C TRP A 41 20.65 6.99 -0.82
N LEU A 42 21.13 6.12 0.08
CA LEU A 42 20.45 5.86 1.36
C LEU A 42 20.35 7.10 2.26
N ILE A 43 21.35 7.99 2.22
CA ILE A 43 21.36 9.23 2.98
C ILE A 43 20.45 10.28 2.32
N GLU A 44 20.50 10.39 0.99
CA GLU A 44 19.73 11.37 0.22
C GLU A 44 18.21 11.16 0.34
N TYR A 45 17.78 9.91 0.48
CA TYR A 45 16.37 9.55 0.54
C TYR A 45 15.91 9.07 1.94
N ASP A 46 16.70 9.27 3.00
CA ASP A 46 16.42 8.75 4.35
C ASP A 46 15.06 9.20 4.95
N ASP A 47 14.55 10.33 4.44
CA ASP A 47 13.32 11.00 4.79
C ASP A 47 12.09 10.35 4.15
N ILE A 48 12.25 9.73 2.98
CA ILE A 48 11.16 9.07 2.24
C ILE A 48 11.23 7.54 2.27
N LEU A 49 12.39 6.95 2.54
CA LEU A 49 12.56 5.50 2.56
C LEU A 49 13.32 4.98 3.77
N TYR A 50 13.25 3.67 3.95
CA TYR A 50 14.04 2.94 4.93
C TYR A 50 14.26 1.50 4.47
N MET A 51 15.24 0.82 5.07
CA MET A 51 15.49 -0.60 4.83
C MET A 51 14.75 -1.45 5.86
N LYS A 52 13.88 -2.37 5.38
CA LYS A 52 13.26 -3.42 6.20
C LYS A 52 13.82 -4.78 5.79
N GLY A 53 14.79 -5.29 6.56
CA GLY A 53 15.54 -6.47 6.16
C GLY A 53 16.36 -6.19 4.90
N ASP A 54 16.08 -6.92 3.82
CA ASP A 54 16.72 -6.71 2.52
C ASP A 54 15.83 -5.92 1.54
N GLU A 55 14.76 -5.27 1.98
CA GLU A 55 13.83 -4.54 1.11
C GLU A 55 13.85 -3.03 1.40
N VAL A 56 13.89 -2.22 0.34
CA VAL A 56 13.62 -0.78 0.39
C VAL A 56 12.11 -0.57 0.57
N LYS A 57 11.73 0.24 1.56
CA LYS A 57 10.32 0.57 1.86
C LYS A 57 10.10 2.08 1.93
N PRO A 58 8.94 2.56 1.44
CA PRO A 58 8.56 3.95 1.65
C PRO A 58 8.16 4.17 3.12
N ARG A 59 8.44 5.37 3.65
CA ARG A 59 8.01 5.82 4.98
C ARG A 59 6.49 6.02 5.09
N ILE A 60 5.81 6.19 3.96
CA ILE A 60 4.34 6.18 3.87
C ILE A 60 3.97 4.91 3.12
N SER A 61 3.40 3.92 3.80
CA SER A 61 3.10 2.61 3.20
C SER A 61 1.82 2.62 2.37
N GLN A 62 0.82 3.41 2.76
CA GLN A 62 -0.47 3.49 2.08
C GLN A 62 -0.35 4.32 0.81
N TYR A 63 -0.68 3.72 -0.33
CA TYR A 63 -0.45 4.34 -1.62
C TYR A 63 -1.32 5.58 -1.85
N PHE A 64 -2.58 5.55 -1.43
CA PHE A 64 -3.47 6.72 -1.45
C PHE A 64 -2.81 7.96 -0.84
N TYR A 65 -2.17 7.81 0.33
CA TYR A 65 -1.51 8.92 1.00
C TYR A 65 -0.24 9.37 0.27
N GLN A 66 0.48 8.46 -0.39
CA GLN A 66 1.61 8.85 -1.25
C GLN A 66 1.17 9.74 -2.43
N LEU A 67 -0.06 9.56 -2.93
CA LEU A 67 -0.58 10.33 -4.08
C LEU A 67 -0.90 11.79 -3.74
N ILE A 68 -1.38 12.05 -2.53
CA ILE A 68 -1.93 13.36 -2.15
C ILE A 68 -0.99 14.18 -1.28
N SER A 69 0.06 13.57 -0.73
CA SER A 69 1.03 14.24 0.11
C SER A 69 2.29 14.62 -0.65
N ASN A 70 2.97 15.67 -0.19
CA ASN A 70 4.29 16.06 -0.69
C ASN A 70 5.40 15.13 -0.14
N ARG A 71 6.67 15.43 -0.44
CA ARG A 71 7.85 14.68 0.08
C ARG A 71 7.85 14.56 1.60
N ASP A 72 7.45 15.63 2.30
CA ASP A 72 7.33 15.65 3.75
C ASP A 72 6.10 14.89 4.26
N GLY A 73 5.29 14.24 3.42
CA GLY A 73 4.05 13.57 3.83
C GLY A 73 2.94 14.54 4.28
N GLU A 74 2.98 15.79 3.86
CA GLU A 74 2.02 16.84 4.22
C GLU A 74 1.00 17.09 3.08
N PHE A 75 -0.25 17.37 3.44
CA PHE A 75 -1.28 17.85 2.52
C PHE A 75 -2.34 18.69 3.24
N TYR A 76 -3.14 19.46 2.49
CA TYR A 76 -4.20 20.30 3.05
C TYR A 76 -5.59 19.85 2.60
N VAL A 77 -6.55 19.93 3.53
CA VAL A 77 -7.99 19.80 3.23
C VAL A 77 -8.71 21.03 3.80
N GLY A 78 -9.02 22.00 2.92
CA GLY A 78 -9.53 23.29 3.37
C GLY A 78 -8.49 24.04 4.20
N THR A 79 -8.79 24.35 5.46
CA THR A 79 -7.84 24.97 6.40
C THR A 79 -7.04 23.96 7.21
N GLU A 80 -7.38 22.69 7.14
CA GLU A 80 -6.72 21.65 7.92
C GLU A 80 -5.42 21.20 7.25
N LEU A 81 -4.37 21.08 8.05
CA LEU A 81 -3.10 20.46 7.65
C LEU A 81 -3.08 19.01 8.13
N ALA A 82 -2.81 18.10 7.21
CA ALA A 82 -2.61 16.68 7.47
C ALA A 82 -1.14 16.30 7.27
N LYS A 83 -0.61 15.47 8.16
CA LYS A 83 0.73 14.87 8.07
C LYS A 83 0.61 13.37 8.20
N VAL A 84 1.09 12.65 7.20
CA VAL A 84 1.12 11.19 7.17
C VAL A 84 2.48 10.69 7.64
N GLN A 85 2.46 9.65 8.44
CA GLN A 85 3.61 8.86 8.86
C GLN A 85 3.30 7.38 8.63
N GLU A 86 4.29 6.51 8.85
CA GLU A 86 4.16 5.07 8.60
C GLU A 86 2.98 4.44 9.35
N ASP A 87 2.78 4.85 10.61
CA ASP A 87 1.86 4.24 11.57
C ASP A 87 0.68 5.15 11.93
N LYS A 88 0.60 6.37 11.41
CA LYS A 88 -0.48 7.32 11.75
C LYS A 88 -0.68 8.44 10.74
N LEU A 89 -1.89 8.98 10.76
CA LEU A 89 -2.29 10.26 10.18
C LEU A 89 -2.49 11.27 11.30
N ILE A 90 -1.78 12.39 11.22
CA ILE A 90 -1.90 13.55 12.11
C ILE A 90 -2.71 14.62 11.39
N ARG A 91 -3.65 15.24 12.10
CA ARG A 91 -4.51 16.31 11.59
C ARG A 91 -4.43 17.53 12.51
N ILE A 92 -4.25 18.71 11.92
CA ILE A 92 -4.13 19.99 12.60
C ILE A 92 -5.23 20.90 12.05
N PHE A 93 -6.32 21.07 12.80
CA PHE A 93 -7.57 21.65 12.30
C PHE A 93 -7.48 23.13 11.90
N ASP A 94 -6.57 23.88 12.51
CA ASP A 94 -6.32 25.28 12.17
C ASP A 94 -5.19 25.49 11.15
N GLY A 95 -4.60 24.40 10.64
CA GLY A 95 -3.57 24.44 9.61
C GLY A 95 -2.21 24.98 10.07
N ASP A 96 -2.03 25.17 11.38
CA ASP A 96 -0.80 25.74 11.95
C ASP A 96 0.35 24.72 11.88
N ARG A 97 1.18 24.88 10.85
CA ARG A 97 2.35 24.03 10.58
C ARG A 97 3.35 24.00 11.74
N SER A 98 3.39 25.03 12.60
CA SER A 98 4.29 25.05 13.75
C SER A 98 4.01 23.93 14.77
N LYS A 99 2.82 23.33 14.71
CA LYS A 99 2.41 22.21 15.58
C LYS A 99 2.88 20.84 15.09
N ILE A 100 3.42 20.71 13.87
CA ILE A 100 3.80 19.40 13.30
C ILE A 100 4.80 18.67 14.18
N GLU A 101 5.86 19.34 14.65
CA GLU A 101 6.92 18.70 15.44
C GLU A 101 6.36 18.11 16.73
N LEU A 102 5.55 18.90 17.45
CA LEU A 102 4.83 18.46 18.64
C LEU A 102 3.90 17.28 18.33
N ALA A 103 3.09 17.40 17.29
CA ALA A 103 2.10 16.39 16.92
C ALA A 103 2.75 15.06 16.47
N THR A 104 3.90 15.15 15.80
CA THR A 104 4.70 14.00 15.36
C THR A 104 5.17 13.17 16.53
N SER A 105 5.62 13.83 17.61
CA SER A 105 6.06 13.17 18.83
C SER A 105 4.91 12.66 19.72
N ALA A 106 3.66 13.02 19.42
CA ALA A 106 2.52 12.67 20.25
C ALA A 106 1.93 11.31 19.88
N ASP A 107 1.49 10.58 20.91
CA ASP A 107 0.80 9.28 20.77
C ASP A 107 -0.72 9.38 20.87
N LYS A 108 -1.25 10.55 21.26
CA LYS A 108 -2.65 10.78 21.54
C LYS A 108 -3.12 12.12 20.97
N PRO A 109 -4.41 12.22 20.56
CA PRO A 109 -5.03 13.49 20.19
C PRO A 109 -4.94 14.55 21.29
N SER A 110 -4.89 15.83 20.91
CA SER A 110 -4.96 16.99 21.80
C SER A 110 -6.03 17.97 21.32
N LYS A 111 -7.20 17.91 21.96
CA LYS A 111 -8.35 18.78 21.62
C LYS A 111 -8.02 20.26 21.80
N ASP A 112 -7.31 20.62 22.87
CA ASP A 112 -6.96 22.01 23.20
C ASP A 112 -6.03 22.63 22.15
N LEU A 113 -5.22 21.81 21.48
CA LEU A 113 -4.31 22.25 20.42
C LEU A 113 -4.90 22.08 19.02
N GLY A 114 -6.11 21.52 18.90
CA GLY A 114 -6.72 21.19 17.61
C GLY A 114 -5.96 20.11 16.84
N ILE A 115 -5.34 19.17 17.56
CA ILE A 115 -4.57 18.05 16.99
C ILE A 115 -5.37 16.75 17.15
N ASP A 116 -5.61 16.06 16.06
CA ASP A 116 -6.16 14.70 16.04
C ASP A 116 -5.13 13.71 15.48
N ILE A 117 -5.15 12.48 15.99
CA ILE A 117 -4.21 11.43 15.62
C ILE A 117 -4.98 10.15 15.35
N ILE A 118 -4.92 9.71 14.10
CA ILE A 118 -5.50 8.47 13.59
C ILE A 118 -4.37 7.47 13.45
N LYS A 119 -4.31 6.46 14.33
CA LYS A 119 -3.33 5.38 14.21
C LYS A 119 -3.75 4.42 13.11
N PHE A 120 -2.83 4.11 12.22
CA PHE A 120 -2.96 3.00 11.31
C PHE A 120 -2.69 1.71 12.08
N PRO A 121 -3.47 0.64 11.85
CA PRO A 121 -3.18 -0.66 12.41
C PRO A 121 -1.82 -1.16 11.90
N ASP A 122 -1.11 -1.91 12.75
CA ASP A 122 0.16 -2.51 12.36
C ASP A 122 -0.04 -3.37 11.10
N SER A 123 0.71 -3.04 10.05
CA SER A 123 0.72 -3.82 8.82
C SER A 123 1.68 -5.00 8.98
N GLU A 124 1.19 -6.14 9.47
CA GLU A 124 1.88 -7.41 9.29
C GLU A 124 0.95 -8.45 8.68
N VAL A 125 1.41 -9.14 7.63
CA VAL A 125 1.77 -10.56 7.64
C VAL A 125 2.73 -10.86 6.49
N ILE A 126 3.68 -11.77 6.73
CA ILE A 126 4.58 -12.34 5.72
C ILE A 126 4.21 -13.80 5.51
N ALA A 127 3.43 -14.09 4.47
CA ALA A 127 3.13 -15.44 4.02
C ALA A 127 4.10 -15.89 2.93
N THR A 128 5.09 -16.70 3.30
CA THR A 128 5.97 -17.39 2.35
C THR A 128 5.33 -18.71 1.93
N ARG A 129 4.94 -18.80 0.65
CA ARG A 129 4.31 -19.94 -0.06
C ARG A 129 2.78 -19.94 -0.08
N SER A 130 2.31 -20.35 -1.26
CA SER A 130 0.97 -20.52 -1.83
C SER A 130 -0.05 -21.34 -1.00
N ASP A 131 0.23 -21.60 0.27
CA ASP A 131 -0.35 -22.74 0.99
C ASP A 131 -1.02 -22.32 2.32
N ILE A 132 -1.31 -21.02 2.54
CA ILE A 132 -2.02 -20.59 3.76
C ILE A 132 -3.50 -20.90 3.64
N HIS A 133 -3.89 -22.12 3.96
CA HIS A 133 -5.25 -22.43 4.38
C HIS A 133 -5.40 -21.98 5.84
N GLY A 134 -5.70 -20.69 6.08
CA GLY A 134 -5.74 -20.10 7.43
C GLY A 134 -6.64 -18.87 7.55
N SER A 135 -6.74 -18.32 8.77
CA SER A 135 -7.49 -17.09 9.04
C SER A 135 -6.78 -15.87 8.45
N CYS A 136 -7.57 -14.90 7.99
CA CYS A 136 -7.10 -13.68 7.36
C CYS A 136 -7.14 -12.47 8.28
N ASP A 137 -7.46 -12.63 9.57
CA ASP A 137 -7.78 -11.59 10.57
C ASP A 137 -6.70 -10.50 10.71
N LEU A 138 -6.53 -9.71 9.64
CA LEU A 138 -5.40 -8.84 9.37
C LEU A 138 -5.89 -7.56 8.72
N TYR A 139 -5.18 -6.47 8.95
CA TYR A 139 -5.45 -5.19 8.32
C TYR A 139 -4.87 -5.08 6.90
N THR A 140 -3.78 -5.81 6.63
CA THR A 140 -3.06 -5.73 5.36
C THR A 140 -2.49 -7.10 4.96
N PRO A 141 -3.31 -8.01 4.41
CA PRO A 141 -2.80 -9.28 3.89
C PRO A 141 -1.87 -9.00 2.70
N LYS A 142 -0.61 -9.39 2.85
CA LYS A 142 0.46 -9.21 1.87
C LYS A 142 1.15 -10.54 1.58
N PHE A 143 1.14 -10.93 0.32
CA PHE A 143 1.73 -12.18 -0.15
C PHE A 143 2.82 -11.85 -1.16
N TRP A 144 3.88 -12.66 -1.19
CA TRP A 144 4.94 -12.51 -2.16
C TRP A 144 5.50 -13.83 -2.64
N ARG A 145 6.12 -13.78 -3.81
CA ARG A 145 6.89 -14.91 -4.34
C ARG A 145 8.20 -14.44 -4.92
N TYR A 146 9.26 -15.19 -4.61
CA TYR A 146 10.59 -14.96 -5.16
C TYR A 146 10.87 -15.90 -6.34
N ASN A 147 11.53 -15.36 -7.35
CA ASN A 147 12.13 -16.10 -8.44
C ASN A 147 13.66 -16.02 -8.27
N ASP A 148 14.22 -17.11 -7.74
CA ASP A 148 15.66 -17.24 -7.47
C ASP A 148 16.50 -16.99 -8.73
N ASP A 149 16.07 -17.50 -9.89
CA ASP A 149 16.83 -17.44 -11.13
C ASP A 149 16.99 -16.01 -11.68
N LYS A 150 16.12 -15.09 -11.24
CA LYS A 150 16.07 -13.73 -11.78
C LYS A 150 16.29 -12.67 -10.73
N ASP A 151 16.51 -13.00 -9.47
CA ASP A 151 16.58 -12.02 -8.37
C ASP A 151 15.38 -11.05 -8.38
N ARG A 152 14.16 -11.60 -8.52
CA ARG A 152 12.91 -10.82 -8.56
C ARG A 152 11.89 -11.34 -7.58
N ARG A 153 11.13 -10.43 -6.97
CA ARG A 153 9.93 -10.73 -6.19
C ARG A 153 8.70 -10.11 -6.87
N VAL A 154 7.56 -10.78 -6.76
CA VAL A 154 6.23 -10.20 -7.05
C VAL A 154 5.41 -10.22 -5.78
N TYR A 155 4.63 -9.17 -5.56
CA TYR A 155 3.75 -9.02 -4.40
C TYR A 155 2.31 -8.85 -4.85
N LEU A 156 1.40 -9.34 -4.01
CA LEU A 156 -0.02 -9.01 -4.02
C LEU A 156 -0.38 -8.58 -2.60
N GLU A 157 -0.85 -7.35 -2.48
CA GLU A 157 -1.20 -6.73 -1.23
C GLU A 157 -2.64 -6.20 -1.29
N LEU A 158 -3.42 -6.49 -0.26
CA LEU A 158 -4.66 -5.77 0.00
C LEU A 158 -4.45 -4.91 1.23
N SER A 159 -4.81 -3.64 1.15
CA SER A 159 -4.65 -2.69 2.24
C SER A 159 -5.95 -1.95 2.49
N VAL A 160 -6.30 -1.77 3.76
CA VAL A 160 -7.40 -0.88 4.11
C VAL A 160 -6.89 0.54 4.15
N VAL A 161 -7.63 1.45 3.53
CA VAL A 161 -7.40 2.90 3.65
C VAL A 161 -8.54 3.49 4.46
N LEU A 162 -8.19 4.25 5.50
CA LEU A 162 -9.15 5.04 6.25
C LEU A 162 -9.25 6.42 5.64
N LEU A 163 -10.45 6.79 5.21
CA LEU A 163 -10.76 8.07 4.57
C LEU A 163 -11.68 8.85 5.50
N PRO A 164 -11.27 10.00 6.05
CA PRO A 164 -12.16 10.84 6.84
C PRO A 164 -13.41 11.22 6.03
N GLU A 165 -14.61 11.00 6.58
CA GLU A 165 -15.86 11.30 5.87
C GLU A 165 -16.16 12.81 5.87
N ASN A 166 -15.85 13.48 6.98
CA ASN A 166 -16.18 14.89 7.16
C ASN A 166 -15.15 15.59 8.05
N PRO A 167 -14.68 16.81 7.69
CA PRO A 167 -13.79 17.60 8.54
C PRO A 167 -14.38 17.93 9.92
N TYR A 168 -15.71 18.01 10.07
CA TYR A 168 -16.39 18.30 11.34
C TYR A 168 -16.60 17.07 12.23
N LEU A 169 -16.47 15.87 11.67
CA LEU A 169 -16.56 14.60 12.41
C LEU A 169 -15.30 13.78 12.11
N PRO A 170 -14.13 14.26 12.55
CA PRO A 170 -12.84 13.69 12.18
C PRO A 170 -12.67 12.23 12.59
N GLN A 171 -13.37 11.84 13.65
CA GLN A 171 -13.42 10.47 14.14
C GLN A 171 -14.24 9.53 13.25
N VAL A 172 -15.09 10.05 12.37
CA VAL A 172 -15.91 9.26 11.45
C VAL A 172 -15.15 9.06 10.15
N VAL A 173 -14.74 7.83 9.90
CA VAL A 173 -13.95 7.43 8.73
C VAL A 173 -14.73 6.41 7.92
N ASN A 174 -14.56 6.48 6.60
CA ASN A 174 -14.89 5.41 5.67
C ASN A 174 -13.67 4.51 5.50
N SER A 175 -13.91 3.22 5.26
CA SER A 175 -12.87 2.32 4.78
C SER A 175 -12.96 2.18 3.25
N ALA A 176 -11.80 2.04 2.63
CA ALA A 176 -11.65 1.62 1.24
C ALA A 176 -10.61 0.48 1.17
N VAL A 177 -10.60 -0.27 0.07
CA VAL A 177 -9.62 -1.33 -0.16
C VAL A 177 -8.74 -0.98 -1.35
N GLU A 178 -7.44 -0.97 -1.11
CA GLU A 178 -6.43 -0.90 -2.15
C GLU A 178 -5.97 -2.32 -2.50
N ILE A 179 -6.00 -2.64 -3.80
CA ILE A 179 -5.28 -3.79 -4.34
C ILE A 179 -3.99 -3.26 -4.95
N HIS A 180 -2.87 -3.78 -4.50
CA HIS A 180 -1.57 -3.37 -4.99
C HIS A 180 -0.76 -4.59 -5.42
N VAL A 181 -0.37 -4.59 -6.69
CA VAL A 181 0.55 -5.55 -7.27
C VAL A 181 1.78 -4.82 -7.77
N PHE A 182 2.94 -5.30 -7.33
CA PHE A 182 4.22 -4.66 -7.61
C PHE A 182 5.36 -5.68 -7.65
N GLY A 183 6.44 -5.30 -8.33
CA GLY A 183 7.64 -6.12 -8.48
C GLY A 183 8.82 -5.51 -7.74
N TYR A 184 9.61 -6.34 -7.06
CA TYR A 184 10.93 -5.93 -6.55
C TYR A 184 12.05 -6.65 -7.31
N LYS A 185 13.17 -5.95 -7.47
CA LYS A 185 14.39 -6.44 -8.11
C LYS A 185 15.57 -6.20 -7.17
N LYS A 186 16.44 -7.19 -7.06
CA LYS A 186 17.69 -7.04 -6.31
C LYS A 186 18.64 -6.06 -7.02
N GLY A 187 19.18 -5.11 -6.28
CA GLY A 187 20.22 -4.18 -6.75
C GLY A 187 21.60 -4.84 -6.83
N LEU A 188 22.55 -4.15 -7.46
CA LEU A 188 23.93 -4.61 -7.61
C LEU A 188 24.64 -4.76 -6.26
N PHE A 189 24.33 -3.87 -5.32
CA PHE A 189 24.93 -3.81 -3.97
C PHE A 189 24.06 -4.48 -2.90
N GLY A 190 23.14 -5.34 -3.32
CA GLY A 190 22.12 -5.91 -2.45
C GLY A 190 20.89 -5.01 -2.35
N GLY A 191 19.98 -5.39 -1.44
CA GLY A 191 18.68 -4.75 -1.34
C GLY A 191 17.74 -5.10 -2.50
N PHE A 192 16.46 -5.25 -2.20
CA PHE A 192 15.37 -5.38 -3.16
C PHE A 192 14.62 -4.05 -3.18
N ASN A 193 14.52 -3.45 -4.36
CA ASN A 193 13.77 -2.21 -4.56
C ASN A 193 12.69 -2.43 -5.64
N LYS A 194 11.65 -1.61 -5.58
CA LYS A 194 10.57 -1.57 -6.56
C LYS A 194 11.14 -1.28 -7.95
N TYR A 195 10.68 -1.97 -8.99
CA TYR A 195 11.15 -1.73 -10.36
C TYR A 195 9.99 -1.82 -11.36
N LYS A 196 10.11 -1.05 -12.46
CA LYS A 196 9.14 -1.08 -13.55
C LYS A 196 9.14 -2.44 -14.24
N THR A 197 8.00 -3.11 -14.23
CA THR A 197 7.81 -4.41 -14.90
C THR A 197 6.37 -4.57 -15.35
N ASN A 198 6.12 -5.49 -16.27
CA ASN A 198 4.74 -5.82 -16.61
C ASN A 198 4.19 -6.76 -15.54
N LEU A 199 3.08 -6.34 -14.96
CA LEU A 199 2.36 -7.04 -13.91
C LEU A 199 0.98 -7.44 -14.44
N ALA A 200 0.36 -8.43 -13.79
CA ALA A 200 -1.05 -8.75 -13.96
C ALA A 200 -1.60 -9.31 -12.65
N TYR A 201 -2.88 -9.10 -12.38
CA TYR A 201 -3.62 -9.78 -11.32
C TYR A 201 -4.96 -10.29 -11.83
N ASP A 202 -5.55 -11.24 -11.11
CA ASP A 202 -6.81 -11.87 -11.48
C ASP A 202 -7.49 -12.45 -10.23
N GLN A 203 -8.80 -12.64 -10.30
CA GLN A 203 -9.64 -13.30 -9.28
C GLN A 203 -9.44 -12.76 -7.85
N VAL A 204 -9.28 -11.44 -7.72
CA VAL A 204 -9.09 -10.81 -6.40
C VAL A 204 -10.43 -10.64 -5.71
N GLY A 205 -10.61 -11.28 -4.57
CA GLY A 205 -11.82 -11.18 -3.77
C GLY A 205 -11.51 -11.03 -2.29
N PHE A 206 -12.37 -10.34 -1.57
CA PHE A 206 -12.18 -10.10 -0.15
C PHE A 206 -13.50 -9.88 0.58
N GLU A 207 -13.45 -10.09 1.90
CA GLU A 207 -14.52 -9.79 2.83
C GLU A 207 -13.91 -9.16 4.08
N MET A 208 -14.34 -7.94 4.41
CA MET A 208 -13.90 -7.21 5.58
C MET A 208 -14.99 -7.12 6.63
N ARG A 209 -14.61 -7.36 7.88
CA ARG A 209 -15.49 -7.28 9.03
C ARG A 209 -14.84 -6.52 10.18
N ASN A 210 -15.63 -6.18 11.20
CA ASN A 210 -15.08 -5.83 12.50
C ASN A 210 -15.13 -7.00 13.49
N HIS A 211 -14.64 -6.76 14.71
CA HIS A 211 -14.59 -7.76 15.78
C HIS A 211 -15.96 -8.26 16.26
N ASP A 212 -17.04 -7.52 15.99
CA ASP A 212 -18.43 -7.96 16.20
C ASP A 212 -19.00 -8.74 15.00
N ASN A 213 -18.16 -9.08 14.03
CA ASN A 213 -18.52 -9.79 12.81
C ASN A 213 -19.54 -9.01 11.94
N LEU A 214 -19.64 -7.69 12.07
CA LEU A 214 -20.38 -6.82 11.14
C LEU A 214 -19.62 -6.71 9.83
N LEU A 215 -20.32 -6.85 8.70
CA LEU A 215 -19.74 -6.74 7.37
C LEU A 215 -19.52 -5.27 7.00
N PHE A 216 -18.27 -4.91 6.68
CA PHE A 216 -17.91 -3.57 6.19
C PHE A 216 -17.99 -3.52 4.67
N ILE A 217 -17.21 -4.35 4.00
CA ILE A 217 -17.06 -4.36 2.54
C ILE A 217 -16.87 -5.81 2.10
N ARG A 218 -17.49 -6.18 0.98
CA ARG A 218 -17.16 -7.41 0.23
C ARG A 218 -16.97 -7.04 -1.23
N GLY A 219 -15.96 -7.63 -1.85
CA GLY A 219 -15.69 -7.50 -3.27
C GLY A 219 -15.23 -8.81 -3.88
N ASP A 220 -15.56 -9.03 -5.16
CA ASP A 220 -15.02 -10.12 -5.97
C ASP A 220 -14.79 -9.58 -7.38
N TYR A 221 -13.53 -9.56 -7.81
CA TYR A 221 -13.06 -8.88 -9.01
C TYR A 221 -12.40 -9.88 -9.93
N ALA A 222 -12.95 -9.97 -11.14
CA ALA A 222 -12.44 -10.80 -12.23
C ALA A 222 -11.49 -10.04 -13.17
N ASP A 223 -11.20 -8.77 -12.88
CA ASP A 223 -10.53 -7.90 -13.84
C ASP A 223 -9.07 -8.27 -14.04
N LYS A 224 -8.69 -8.28 -15.32
CA LYS A 224 -7.36 -8.54 -15.84
C LYS A 224 -6.83 -7.24 -16.43
N GLU A 225 -6.13 -6.46 -15.62
CA GLU A 225 -5.32 -5.37 -16.15
C GLU A 225 -3.97 -5.93 -16.61
N TYR A 226 -3.64 -5.63 -17.86
CA TYR A 226 -2.36 -5.93 -18.48
C TYR A 226 -1.70 -4.60 -18.85
N ASN A 227 -0.38 -4.52 -18.65
CA ASN A 227 0.47 -3.37 -19.01
C ASN A 227 0.36 -2.10 -18.12
N SER A 228 0.79 -2.19 -16.87
CA SER A 228 1.27 -1.00 -16.15
C SER A 228 2.57 -1.26 -15.38
N LYS A 229 3.35 -0.20 -15.19
CA LYS A 229 4.67 -0.18 -14.51
C LYS A 229 4.59 -0.60 -13.04
N ASP A 230 3.44 -0.30 -12.43
CA ASP A 230 2.90 -0.84 -11.18
C ASP A 230 1.39 -0.99 -11.33
N LEU A 231 0.83 -2.11 -10.88
CA LEU A 231 -0.61 -2.35 -10.98
C LEU A 231 -1.28 -1.97 -9.67
N TYR A 232 -2.02 -0.87 -9.75
CA TYR A 232 -2.83 -0.36 -8.66
C TYR A 232 -4.30 -0.49 -9.03
N GLY A 233 -4.96 -1.50 -8.47
CA GLY A 233 -6.40 -1.59 -8.47
C GLY A 233 -6.94 -0.78 -7.29
N TYR A 234 -7.69 0.28 -7.55
CA TYR A 234 -8.36 1.04 -6.50
C TYR A 234 -9.83 0.65 -6.43
N ILE A 235 -10.25 0.06 -5.30
CA ILE A 235 -11.64 -0.28 -5.08
C ILE A 235 -12.18 0.57 -3.94
N THR A 236 -13.02 1.53 -4.34
CA THR A 236 -13.94 2.19 -3.42
C THR A 236 -15.19 1.33 -3.29
N GLY A 237 -15.20 0.40 -2.36
CA GLY A 237 -16.45 0.09 -1.69
C GLY A 237 -16.73 1.24 -0.75
N LEU A 238 -17.83 1.98 -0.92
CA LEU A 238 -18.32 2.86 0.14
C LEU A 238 -18.72 1.93 1.30
N GLY A 239 -17.77 1.65 2.18
CA GLY A 239 -18.03 0.91 3.39
C GLY A 239 -18.97 1.67 4.31
N THR A 240 -19.36 1.03 5.41
CA THR A 240 -20.05 1.72 6.50
C THR A 240 -19.09 2.67 7.20
N SER A 241 -19.46 3.95 7.32
CA SER A 241 -18.76 4.90 8.17
C SER A 241 -18.67 4.39 9.61
N PHE A 242 -17.54 4.59 10.27
CA PHE A 242 -17.36 4.17 11.65
C PHE A 242 -16.51 5.16 12.44
N ASN A 243 -16.68 5.11 13.76
CA ASN A 243 -15.90 5.93 14.66
C ASN A 243 -14.56 5.25 14.98
N ILE A 244 -13.45 5.86 14.57
CA ILE A 244 -12.11 5.29 14.77
C ILE A 244 -11.69 5.18 16.25
N ASN A 245 -12.32 5.96 17.13
CA ASN A 245 -12.09 5.85 18.57
C ASN A 245 -12.82 4.64 19.19
N ASP A 246 -13.62 3.94 18.41
CA ASP A 246 -14.30 2.73 18.86
C ASP A 246 -13.55 1.50 18.35
N PRO A 247 -12.72 0.85 19.21
CA PRO A 247 -11.87 -0.26 18.79
C PRO A 247 -12.66 -1.45 18.25
N ILE A 248 -13.95 -1.54 18.59
CA ILE A 248 -14.88 -2.56 18.09
C ILE A 248 -15.10 -2.43 16.58
N TYR A 249 -14.78 -1.28 15.97
CA TYR A 249 -14.99 -1.01 14.55
C TYR A 249 -13.71 -1.03 13.72
N THR A 250 -12.58 -1.46 14.27
CA THR A 250 -11.36 -1.66 13.47
C THR A 250 -11.63 -2.71 12.40
N PRO A 251 -11.58 -2.36 11.10
CA PRO A 251 -11.90 -3.31 10.06
C PRO A 251 -10.69 -4.22 9.83
N TYR A 252 -10.96 -5.49 9.53
CA TYR A 252 -9.93 -6.46 9.14
C TYR A 252 -10.46 -7.33 8.01
N PHE A 253 -9.56 -7.90 7.23
CA PHE A 253 -9.90 -8.88 6.20
C PHE A 253 -10.26 -10.22 6.87
N GLN A 254 -11.51 -10.63 6.84
CA GLN A 254 -11.86 -12.00 7.26
C GLN A 254 -11.52 -13.02 6.17
N LYS A 255 -11.64 -12.60 4.91
CA LYS A 255 -11.33 -13.42 3.74
C LYS A 255 -10.59 -12.60 2.71
N SER A 256 -9.59 -13.21 2.07
CA SER A 256 -8.85 -12.61 0.96
C SER A 256 -8.41 -13.71 -0.01
N LYS A 257 -8.64 -13.51 -1.29
CA LYS A 257 -8.15 -14.35 -2.38
C LYS A 257 -7.65 -13.47 -3.52
N GLY A 258 -6.79 -14.01 -4.35
CA GLY A 258 -6.32 -13.35 -5.56
C GLY A 258 -5.07 -13.99 -6.09
N ARG A 259 -4.72 -13.67 -7.33
CA ARG A 259 -3.44 -14.08 -7.89
C ARG A 259 -2.79 -12.92 -8.62
N ALA A 260 -1.46 -12.90 -8.61
CA ALA A 260 -0.66 -11.88 -9.26
C ALA A 260 0.54 -12.51 -9.98
N THR A 261 1.01 -11.88 -11.04
CA THR A 261 2.19 -12.31 -11.78
C THR A 261 2.99 -11.12 -12.27
N SER A 262 4.22 -11.39 -12.68
CA SER A 262 5.03 -10.46 -13.47
C SER A 262 5.68 -11.20 -14.62
N ARG A 263 6.12 -10.46 -15.64
CA ARG A 263 6.90 -11.01 -16.77
C ARG A 263 8.13 -11.81 -16.29
N ALA A 264 8.68 -11.47 -15.13
CA ALA A 264 9.80 -12.19 -14.56
C ALA A 264 9.42 -13.61 -14.06
N MET A 265 8.15 -13.91 -13.74
CA MET A 265 7.73 -15.13 -13.04
C MET A 265 7.32 -16.32 -13.91
N ILE A 266 7.20 -16.15 -15.24
CA ILE A 266 6.44 -17.05 -16.14
C ILE A 266 6.94 -18.52 -16.20
N MET A 267 8.19 -18.83 -15.84
CA MET A 267 8.83 -20.09 -16.24
C MET A 267 8.29 -21.38 -15.58
N ASN A 268 7.87 -21.36 -14.30
CA ASN A 268 7.59 -22.61 -13.56
C ASN A 268 6.25 -22.63 -12.81
N SER A 269 5.72 -21.49 -12.39
CA SER A 269 4.30 -21.34 -12.08
C SER A 269 3.98 -19.86 -12.28
N PRO A 270 3.02 -19.53 -13.15
CA PRO A 270 2.84 -18.17 -13.59
C PRO A 270 2.39 -17.26 -12.45
N TRP A 271 1.71 -17.79 -11.43
CA TRP A 271 1.03 -16.96 -10.44
C TRP A 271 1.63 -17.07 -9.04
N LEU A 272 1.78 -15.93 -8.37
CA LEU A 272 1.62 -15.80 -6.93
C LEU A 272 0.13 -15.95 -6.61
N THR A 273 -0.24 -16.76 -5.64
CA THR A 273 -1.63 -16.93 -5.21
C THR A 273 -1.76 -16.61 -3.73
N MET A 274 -2.73 -15.76 -3.42
CA MET A 274 -3.27 -15.48 -2.09
C MET A 274 -4.60 -16.21 -1.98
N CYS A 275 -4.80 -17.00 -0.95
CA CYS A 275 -6.11 -17.54 -0.63
C CYS A 275 -6.18 -17.80 0.87
N CYS A 276 -7.12 -17.17 1.55
CA CYS A 276 -7.20 -17.20 3.00
C CYS A 276 -8.61 -16.83 3.45
N GLY A 277 -9.13 -17.54 4.45
CA GLY A 277 -10.54 -17.48 4.87
C GLY A 277 -11.58 -18.01 3.85
N TYR A 278 -11.17 -18.41 2.64
CA TYR A 278 -12.01 -19.05 1.62
C TYR A 278 -11.92 -20.58 1.69
N ASP A 279 -12.93 -21.27 1.15
CA ASP A 279 -12.84 -22.69 0.89
C ASP A 279 -11.73 -22.95 -0.15
N PRO A 280 -10.88 -23.99 0.00
CA PRO A 280 -9.86 -24.34 -0.98
C PRO A 280 -10.35 -24.44 -2.43
N PHE A 281 -11.61 -24.83 -2.65
CA PHE A 281 -12.20 -24.92 -3.99
C PHE A 281 -12.57 -23.55 -4.60
N ASP A 282 -12.68 -22.50 -3.78
CA ASP A 282 -12.94 -21.12 -4.22
C ASP A 282 -11.64 -20.33 -4.45
N CYS A 283 -10.48 -20.94 -4.18
CA CYS A 283 -9.16 -20.32 -4.37
C CYS A 283 -8.74 -20.26 -5.85
N PRO A 284 -8.06 -19.19 -6.29
CA PRO A 284 -7.43 -19.15 -7.60
C PRO A 284 -6.44 -20.29 -7.81
N ASN A 285 -6.48 -20.97 -8.96
CA ASN A 285 -5.51 -22.02 -9.26
C ASN A 285 -4.15 -21.40 -9.66
N PRO A 286 -3.05 -21.73 -8.97
CA PRO A 286 -1.71 -21.18 -9.25
C PRO A 286 -1.10 -21.67 -10.57
N THR A 287 -1.69 -22.70 -11.19
CA THR A 287 -1.19 -23.35 -12.41
C THR A 287 -1.94 -22.97 -13.69
N ASP A 288 -3.06 -22.27 -13.58
CA ASP A 288 -3.81 -21.83 -14.76
C ASP A 288 -2.92 -20.95 -15.65
N ALA A 289 -2.92 -21.24 -16.94
CA ALA A 289 -2.23 -20.40 -17.90
C ALA A 289 -2.88 -19.00 -17.91
N PRO A 290 -2.11 -17.91 -17.83
CA PRO A 290 -2.61 -16.57 -18.09
C PRO A 290 -3.21 -16.52 -19.50
N PHE A 291 -4.40 -15.95 -19.64
CA PHE A 291 -5.14 -15.92 -20.92
C PHE A 291 -4.43 -15.09 -22.00
N ASP A 292 -3.61 -14.12 -21.57
CA ASP A 292 -2.64 -13.38 -22.38
C ASP A 292 -1.72 -12.64 -21.40
N PRO A 293 -0.57 -13.20 -20.96
CA PRO A 293 0.12 -12.66 -19.81
C PRO A 293 0.68 -11.25 -20.03
N PHE A 294 1.15 -10.91 -21.24
CA PHE A 294 1.88 -9.66 -21.55
C PHE A 294 1.97 -9.38 -23.05
#